data_AF-A0A256ZAW4-F1
#
_entry.id   AF-A0A256ZAW4-F1
#
_cell.length_a   1.000
_cell.length_b   1.000
_cell.length_c   1.000
_cell.angle_alpha   90.00
_cell.angle_beta   90.00
_cell.angle_gamma   90.00
#
_symmetry.space_group_name_H-M   'P 1'
#
loop_
_entity.id
_entity.type
_entity.pdbx_description
1 polymer ?
#
loop_
_entity_poly.entity_id
_entity_poly.type
_entity_poly.pdbx_seq_one_letter_code
_entity_poly.pdbx_strand_id
1 'polypeptide(L)'
;MEKFDAEIFAETQIRKIKKTIGGEKAVIAVSGGVDSSTCAVLTHRAIGDNLVCVILDDAFMREGEPEKIAEILSQPPLNLPMKIEPVQERFLKALGGFSRTS
;
A
#
# COMPACT_ATOMS: atom_id res chain seq x y z
N MET A 1 0.42 -34.73 5.63
CA MET A 1 0.48 -33.40 4.99
C MET A 1 0.39 -32.38 6.11
N GLU A 2 1.44 -31.62 6.37
CA GLU A 2 1.36 -30.55 7.39
C GLU A 2 0.25 -29.57 7.00
N LYS A 3 -0.59 -29.22 7.96
CA LYS A 3 -1.71 -28.30 7.76
C LYS A 3 -1.15 -26.89 7.76
N PHE A 4 -1.50 -26.09 6.76
CA PHE A 4 -1.11 -24.69 6.72
C PHE A 4 -1.71 -23.93 7.91
N ASP A 5 -0.86 -23.15 8.57
CA ASP A 5 -1.22 -22.25 9.66
C ASP A 5 -0.88 -20.82 9.24
N ALA A 6 -1.93 -20.01 9.06
CA ALA A 6 -1.80 -18.63 8.59
C ALA A 6 -1.10 -17.72 9.60
N GLU A 7 -1.24 -17.98 10.89
CA GLU A 7 -0.64 -17.19 11.96
C GLU A 7 0.86 -17.43 12.00
N ILE A 8 1.27 -18.70 12.00
CA ILE A 8 2.69 -19.09 11.92
C ILE A 8 3.32 -18.53 10.64
N PHE A 9 2.61 -18.62 9.51
CA PHE A 9 3.08 -18.06 8.24
C PHE A 9 3.29 -16.54 8.34
N ALA A 10 2.30 -15.79 8.83
CA ALA A 10 2.37 -14.34 8.97
C ALA A 10 3.54 -13.92 9.87
N GLU A 11 3.69 -14.53 11.06
CA GLU A 11 4.81 -14.25 11.96
C GLU A 11 6.17 -14.54 11.32
N THR A 12 6.26 -15.63 10.55
CA THR A 12 7.49 -16.00 9.84
C THR A 12 7.83 -14.94 8.79
N GLN A 13 6.83 -14.44 8.04
CA GLN A 13 7.07 -13.37 7.07
C GLN A 13 7.45 -12.06 7.75
N ILE A 14 6.79 -11.66 8.83
CA ILE A 14 7.12 -10.45 9.60
C ILE A 14 8.59 -10.49 10.05
N ARG A 15 9.05 -11.62 10.60
CA ARG A 15 10.45 -11.82 10.99
C ARG A 15 11.42 -11.72 9.82
N LYS A 16 11.07 -12.30 8.66
CA LYS A 16 11.87 -12.21 7.44
C LYS A 16 11.96 -10.77 6.93
N ILE A 17 10.85 -10.07 6.84
CA ILE A 17 10.79 -8.66 6.41
C ILE A 17 11.68 -7.80 7.31
N LYS A 18 11.53 -7.93 8.63
CA LYS A 18 12.36 -7.19 9.60
C LYS A 18 13.85 -7.48 9.43
N LYS A 19 14.23 -8.74 9.18
CA LYS A 19 15.63 -9.12 8.93
C LYS A 19 16.17 -8.53 7.63
N THR A 20 15.35 -8.51 6.58
CA THR A 20 15.76 -8.04 5.24
C THR A 20 15.90 -6.51 5.20
N ILE A 21 14.93 -5.77 5.74
CA ILE A 21 14.94 -4.30 5.74
C ILE A 21 15.82 -3.74 6.87
N GLY A 22 15.89 -4.45 8.00
CA GLY A 22 16.65 -4.02 9.16
C GLY A 22 16.10 -2.71 9.72
N GLY A 23 16.97 -1.70 9.79
CA GLY A 23 16.63 -0.35 10.29
C GLY A 23 16.31 0.66 9.18
N GLU A 24 16.28 0.24 7.92
CA GLU A 24 16.01 1.12 6.78
C GLU A 24 14.52 1.44 6.64
N LYS A 25 14.22 2.41 5.76
CA LYS A 25 12.85 2.80 5.42
C LYS A 25 12.38 2.05 4.18
N ALA A 26 11.08 1.77 4.13
CA ALA A 26 10.43 1.18 2.98
C ALA A 26 9.21 1.99 2.54
N VAL A 27 8.91 1.95 1.24
CA VAL A 27 7.75 2.61 0.64
C VAL A 27 6.88 1.56 -0.03
N ILE A 28 5.57 1.63 0.19
CA ILE A 28 4.58 0.78 -0.47
C ILE A 28 3.51 1.66 -1.11
N ALA A 29 3.24 1.43 -2.39
CA ALA A 29 2.06 1.97 -3.04
C ALA A 29 0.85 1.08 -2.71
N VAL A 30 -0.20 1.68 -2.17
CA VAL A 30 -1.44 1.01 -1.78
C VAL A 30 -2.54 1.45 -2.73
N SER A 31 -3.15 0.49 -3.42
CA SER A 31 -4.27 0.74 -4.34
C SER A 31 -5.64 0.53 -3.71
N GLY A 32 -5.69 0.03 -2.47
CA GLY A 32 -6.91 -0.46 -1.82
C GLY A 32 -7.22 -1.93 -2.08
N GLY A 33 -6.44 -2.58 -2.97
CA GLY A 33 -6.55 -4.03 -3.19
C GLY A 33 -6.04 -4.84 -1.98
N VAL A 34 -6.68 -6.00 -1.76
CA VAL A 34 -6.41 -6.89 -0.61
C VAL A 34 -4.92 -7.25 -0.48
N ASP A 35 -4.25 -7.51 -1.60
CA ASP A 35 -2.83 -7.90 -1.60
C ASP A 35 -1.92 -6.78 -1.11
N SER A 36 -2.09 -5.57 -1.67
CA SER A 36 -1.29 -4.39 -1.30
C SER A 36 -1.51 -3.99 0.16
N SER A 37 -2.76 -4.05 0.62
CA SER A 37 -3.12 -3.78 2.01
C SER A 37 -2.53 -4.82 2.96
N THR A 38 -2.62 -6.11 2.61
CA THR A 38 -2.03 -7.19 3.43
C THR A 38 -0.52 -7.04 3.53
N CYS A 39 0.16 -6.74 2.42
CA CYS A 39 1.60 -6.50 2.38
C CYS A 39 1.99 -5.30 3.24
N ALA A 40 1.24 -4.19 3.15
CA ALA A 40 1.46 -3.00 3.97
C ALA A 40 1.33 -3.32 5.47
N VAL A 41 0.30 -4.06 5.88
CA VAL A 41 0.08 -4.46 7.28
C VAL A 41 1.22 -5.34 7.80
N LEU A 42 1.61 -6.38 7.06
CA LEU A 42 2.72 -7.25 7.49
C LEU A 42 4.05 -6.48 7.59
N THR A 43 4.30 -5.58 6.65
CA THR A 43 5.51 -4.75 6.66
C THR A 43 5.48 -3.75 7.81
N HIS A 44 4.35 -3.09 8.07
CA HIS A 44 4.22 -2.15 9.18
C HIS A 44 4.40 -2.85 10.53
N ARG A 45 3.85 -4.06 10.70
CA ARG A 45 4.11 -4.87 11.91
C ARG A 45 5.60 -5.26 12.07
N ALA A 46 6.36 -5.32 10.96
CA ALA A 46 7.78 -5.65 10.99
C ALA A 46 8.68 -4.44 11.31
N ILE A 47 8.40 -3.27 10.74
CA ILE A 47 9.30 -2.10 10.77
C ILE A 47 8.68 -0.81 11.36
N GLY A 48 7.39 -0.82 11.72
CA GLY A 48 6.70 0.31 12.32
C GLY A 48 6.71 1.56 11.43
N ASP A 49 7.11 2.68 12.03
CA ASP A 49 7.12 4.02 11.42
C ASP A 49 8.17 4.18 10.31
N ASN A 50 9.02 3.18 10.09
CA ASN A 50 9.93 3.16 8.94
C ASN A 50 9.21 2.80 7.63
N LEU A 51 7.96 2.37 7.68
CA LEU A 51 7.13 2.19 6.50
C LEU A 51 6.42 3.49 6.11
N VAL A 52 6.42 3.83 4.83
CA VAL A 52 5.58 4.87 4.25
C VAL A 52 4.61 4.23 3.26
N CYS A 53 3.31 4.41 3.50
CA CYS A 53 2.28 3.93 2.61
C CYS A 53 1.73 5.10 1.78
N VAL A 54 1.64 4.93 0.46
CA VAL A 54 1.20 6.00 -0.45
C VAL A 54 0.06 5.48 -1.34
N ILE A 55 -1.05 6.22 -1.40
CA ILE A 55 -2.08 6.07 -2.44
C ILE A 55 -1.77 7.11 -3.52
N LEU A 56 -1.70 6.67 -4.77
CA LEU A 56 -1.55 7.56 -5.92
C LEU A 56 -2.95 7.81 -6.49
N ASP A 57 -3.45 9.04 -6.37
CA ASP A 57 -4.72 9.41 -7.01
C ASP A 57 -4.44 9.92 -8.42
N ASP A 58 -4.71 9.08 -9.41
CA ASP A 58 -4.44 9.27 -10.83
C ASP A 58 -5.64 9.75 -11.65
N ALA A 59 -6.75 10.11 -10.99
CA ALA A 59 -8.05 10.49 -11.54
C ALA A 59 -8.92 9.34 -12.08
N PHE A 60 -8.53 8.09 -11.88
CA PHE A 60 -9.36 6.92 -12.27
C PHE A 60 -10.07 6.26 -11.10
N MET A 61 -9.82 6.72 -9.87
CA MET A 61 -10.54 6.29 -8.67
C MET A 61 -11.93 6.93 -8.62
N ARG A 62 -12.86 6.29 -7.90
CA ARG A 62 -14.19 6.88 -7.67
C ARG A 62 -14.06 8.11 -6.75
N GLU A 63 -15.03 9.01 -6.85
CA GLU A 63 -15.10 10.19 -5.99
C GLU A 63 -15.06 9.79 -4.50
N GLY A 64 -14.08 10.33 -3.76
CA GLY A 64 -13.87 10.07 -2.33
C GLY A 64 -13.27 8.70 -1.99
N GLU A 65 -12.94 7.87 -2.98
CA GLU A 65 -12.36 6.54 -2.76
C GLU A 65 -10.94 6.57 -2.17
N PRO A 66 -10.00 7.42 -2.64
CA PRO A 66 -8.66 7.52 -2.06
C PRO A 66 -8.70 7.88 -0.57
N GLU A 67 -9.53 8.85 -0.19
CA GLU A 67 -9.70 9.33 1.18
C GLU A 67 -10.27 8.23 2.07
N LYS A 68 -11.32 7.55 1.60
CA LYS A 68 -11.95 6.46 2.33
C LYS A 68 -11.00 5.29 2.56
N ILE A 69 -10.21 4.90 1.56
CA ILE A 69 -9.22 3.83 1.70
C ILE A 69 -8.13 4.24 2.69
N ALA A 70 -7.59 5.45 2.56
CA ALA A 70 -6.58 5.97 3.50
C ALA A 70 -7.11 5.99 4.93
N GLU A 71 -8.36 6.44 5.14
CA GLU A 71 -9.00 6.46 6.45
C GLU A 71 -9.10 5.05 7.04
N ILE A 72 -9.69 4.09 6.32
CA ILE A 72 -9.87 2.72 6.81
C ILE A 72 -8.53 2.08 7.22
N LEU A 73 -7.48 2.30 6.42
CA LEU A 73 -6.16 1.71 6.66
C LEU A 73 -5.38 2.40 7.79
N SER A 74 -5.67 3.68 8.05
CA SER A 74 -5.02 4.46 9.12
C SER A 74 -5.67 4.28 10.48
N GLN A 75 -6.90 3.75 10.55
CA GLN A 75 -7.61 3.52 11.81
C GLN A 75 -7.18 2.22 12.52
N PRO A 76 -7.44 2.11 13.84
CA PRO A 76 -7.26 0.87 14.56
C PRO A 76 -8.08 -0.28 13.93
N PRO A 77 -7.53 -1.50 13.84
CA PRO A 77 -6.27 -1.95 14.44
C PRO A 77 -5.02 -1.83 13.53
N LEU A 78 -5.15 -1.26 12.33
CA LEU A 78 -4.09 -1.32 11.30
C LEU A 78 -3.06 -0.20 11.45
N ASN A 79 -3.50 1.01 11.79
CA ASN A 79 -2.67 2.18 12.08
C ASN A 79 -1.59 2.48 11.02
N LEU A 80 -1.88 2.23 9.73
CA LEU A 80 -0.89 2.44 8.68
C LEU A 80 -0.62 3.94 8.46
N PRO A 81 0.65 4.35 8.28
CA PRO A 81 1.00 5.75 7.99
C PRO A 81 0.71 6.08 6.52
N MET A 82 -0.57 6.27 6.21
CA MET A 82 -1.06 6.53 4.86
C MET A 82 -0.82 7.98 4.43
N LYS A 83 -0.42 8.16 3.17
CA LYS A 83 -0.37 9.44 2.47
C LYS A 83 -1.11 9.31 1.14
N ILE A 84 -1.84 10.34 0.76
CA ILE A 84 -2.45 10.44 -0.56
C ILE A 84 -1.60 11.41 -1.37
N GLU A 85 -1.09 10.97 -2.50
CA GLU A 85 -0.32 11.79 -3.43
C GLU A 85 -1.18 12.05 -4.68
N PRO A 86 -1.55 13.32 -4.95
CA PRO A 86 -2.30 13.68 -6.14
C PRO A 86 -1.37 13.62 -7.37
N VAL A 87 -1.68 12.75 -8.33
CA VAL A 87 -0.90 12.58 -9.57
C VAL A 87 -1.73 12.73 -10.84
N GLN A 88 -2.97 13.21 -10.71
CA GLN A 88 -3.95 13.37 -11.79
C GLN A 88 -3.39 14.16 -12.96
N GLU A 89 -2.86 15.37 -12.70
CA GLU A 89 -2.34 16.25 -13.77
C GLU A 89 -1.18 15.58 -14.52
N ARG A 90 -0.26 14.96 -13.77
CA ARG A 90 0.89 14.25 -14.34
C ARG A 90 0.44 13.07 -15.19
N PHE A 91 -0.55 12.32 -14.74
CA PHE A 91 -1.07 11.15 -15.43
C PHE A 91 -1.84 11.54 -16.70
N LEU A 92 -2.75 12.51 -16.59
CA LEU A 92 -3.51 13.02 -17.74
C LEU A 92 -2.60 13.65 -18.80
N LYS A 93 -1.55 14.38 -18.40
CA LYS A 93 -0.55 14.92 -19.34
C LYS A 93 0.20 13.81 -20.09
N ALA A 94 0.53 12.70 -19.41
CA ALA A 94 1.13 11.54 -20.06
C ALA A 94 0.16 10.85 -21.03
N LEU A 95 -1.15 10.87 -20.73
CA LEU A 95 -2.19 10.31 -21.58
C LEU A 95 -2.56 11.18 -22.79
N GLY A 96 -2.36 12.50 -22.71
CA GLY A 96 -2.73 13.47 -23.74
C GLY A 96 -2.07 13.30 -25.12
N GLY A 97 -1.14 12.35 -25.26
CA GLY A 97 -0.54 11.96 -26.54
C GLY A 97 -1.16 10.72 -27.22
N PHE A 98 -2.15 10.05 -26.60
CA PHE A 98 -2.73 8.80 -27.10
C PHE A 98 -4.03 8.96 -27.91
N SER A 99 -4.27 10.11 -28.54
CA SER A 99 -5.28 10.21 -29.60
C SER A 99 -4.76 9.57 -30.90
N ARG A 100 -4.73 8.24 -30.95
CA ARG A 100 -4.73 7.53 -32.24
C ARG A 100 -6.16 7.60 -32.78
N THR A 101 -6.46 8.62 -33.56
CA THR A 101 -7.54 8.58 -34.55
C THR A 101 -7.12 7.59 -35.62
N SER A 102 -7.70 6.38 -35.58
CA SER A 102 -7.81 5.50 -36.74
C SER A 102 -8.97 5.93 -37.61
#